data_AF-B8KMD8-F1
#
_entry.id   AF-B8KMD8-F1
#
_cell.length_a   1.000
_cell.length_b   1.000
_cell.length_c   1.000
_cell.angle_alpha   90.00
_cell.angle_beta   90.00
_cell.angle_gamma   90.00
#
_symmetry.space_group_name_H-M   'P 1'
#
loop_
_entity.id
_entity.type
_entity.pdbx_description
1 polymer ?
#
loop_
_entity_poly.entity_id
_entity_poly.type
_entity_poly.pdbx_seq_one_letter_code
_entity_poly.pdbx_strand_id
1 'polypeptide(L)'
;MRKTKKVLRLKWASGVSNRKIATRCGIGRPIIGEYLRRAEEAELRWPLPAYLDDSRLERLLFPTSPDLSAQKQGIPDWTRIHGELKFKGVTLFLLWQEYRQVHSDGYQYSWFCAHY
;
A
#
# COMPACT_ATOMS: atom_id res chain seq x y z
N MET A 1 -5.20 1.46 -12.33
CA MET A 1 -4.76 1.13 -13.70
C MET A 1 -5.87 0.35 -14.45
N ARG A 2 -6.44 0.89 -15.55
CA ARG A 2 -7.65 0.34 -16.24
C ARG A 2 -7.43 -0.91 -17.13
N LYS A 3 -6.43 -1.74 -16.85
CA LYS A 3 -6.06 -2.88 -17.73
C LYS A 3 -6.21 -4.26 -17.05
N THR A 4 -6.55 -4.29 -15.76
CA THR A 4 -6.67 -5.50 -14.94
C THR A 4 -7.72 -6.47 -15.50
N LYS A 5 -8.96 -6.01 -15.76
CA LYS A 5 -10.00 -6.84 -16.40
C LYS A 5 -9.57 -7.38 -17.76
N LYS A 6 -8.86 -6.57 -18.55
CA LYS A 6 -8.41 -6.96 -19.90
C LYS A 6 -7.39 -8.09 -19.86
N VAL A 7 -6.46 -8.07 -18.89
CA VAL A 7 -5.49 -9.14 -18.67
C VAL A 7 -6.19 -10.44 -18.27
N LEU A 8 -7.09 -10.39 -17.28
CA LEU A 8 -7.84 -11.56 -16.82
C LEU A 8 -8.72 -12.13 -17.94
N ARG A 9 -9.40 -11.26 -18.71
CA ARG A 9 -10.19 -11.67 -19.88
C ARG A 9 -9.33 -12.41 -20.91
N LEU A 10 -8.18 -11.85 -21.29
CA LEU A 10 -7.33 -12.47 -22.32
C LEU A 10 -6.75 -13.81 -21.86
N LYS A 11 -6.47 -13.96 -20.56
CA LYS A 11 -5.98 -15.21 -19.99
C LYS A 11 -7.07 -16.27 -19.89
N TRP A 12 -8.18 -15.96 -19.22
CA TRP A 12 -9.21 -16.94 -18.87
C TRP A 12 -10.28 -17.13 -19.95
N ALA A 13 -10.63 -16.08 -20.70
CA ALA A 13 -11.64 -16.19 -21.76
C ALA A 13 -11.05 -16.61 -23.11
N SER A 14 -9.77 -16.31 -23.37
CA SER A 14 -9.13 -16.54 -24.67
C SER A 14 -7.92 -17.46 -24.64
N GLY A 15 -7.52 -17.97 -23.45
CA GLY A 15 -6.40 -18.91 -23.32
C GLY A 15 -5.04 -18.36 -23.80
N VAL A 16 -4.88 -17.04 -23.90
CA VAL A 16 -3.71 -16.43 -24.53
C VAL A 16 -2.50 -16.53 -23.60
N SER A 17 -1.31 -16.82 -24.17
CA SER A 17 -0.07 -16.88 -23.39
C SER A 17 0.31 -15.53 -22.79
N ASN A 18 0.90 -15.54 -21.59
CA ASN A 18 1.29 -14.32 -20.86
C ASN A 18 2.17 -13.39 -21.70
N ARG A 19 2.99 -13.93 -22.61
CA ARG A 19 3.82 -13.17 -23.56
C ARG A 19 2.97 -12.33 -24.52
N LYS A 20 1.93 -12.91 -25.12
CA LYS A 20 1.03 -12.19 -26.03
C LYS A 20 0.18 -11.16 -25.28
N ILE A 21 -0.20 -11.45 -24.04
CA ILE A 21 -0.91 -10.50 -23.17
C ILE A 21 -0.03 -9.29 -22.85
N ALA A 22 1.25 -9.51 -22.53
CA ALA A 22 2.22 -8.44 -22.26
C ALA A 22 2.31 -7.45 -23.44
N THR A 23 2.45 -7.97 -24.67
CA THR A 23 2.49 -7.14 -25.88
C THR A 23 1.17 -6.40 -26.12
N ARG A 24 0.01 -7.06 -25.94
CA ARG A 24 -1.31 -6.46 -26.20
C ARG A 24 -1.77 -5.44 -25.15
N CYS A 25 -1.29 -5.58 -23.91
CA CYS A 25 -1.65 -4.70 -22.81
C CYS A 25 -0.57 -3.66 -22.51
N GLY A 26 0.67 -3.84 -23.01
CA GLY A 26 1.81 -2.99 -22.69
C GLY A 26 2.17 -3.08 -21.20
N ILE A 27 2.07 -4.28 -20.61
CA ILE A 27 2.33 -4.54 -19.19
C ILE A 27 3.48 -5.55 -19.11
N GLY A 28 4.40 -5.32 -18.16
CA GLY A 28 5.50 -6.25 -17.91
C GLY A 28 5.01 -7.67 -17.59
N ARG A 29 5.71 -8.68 -18.11
CA ARG A 29 5.46 -10.10 -17.78
C ARG A 29 5.41 -10.39 -16.27
N PRO A 30 6.30 -9.85 -15.41
CA PRO A 30 6.22 -10.11 -13.96
C PRO A 30 4.93 -9.56 -13.36
N ILE A 31 4.46 -8.39 -13.81
CA ILE A 31 3.21 -7.79 -13.36
C ILE A 31 2.03 -8.70 -13.76
N ILE A 32 1.99 -9.21 -14.99
CA ILE A 32 0.94 -10.14 -15.41
C ILE A 32 0.95 -11.43 -14.58
N GLY A 33 2.14 -11.98 -14.28
CA GLY A 33 2.29 -13.15 -13.41
C GLY A 33 1.71 -12.90 -12.02
N GLU A 34 2.05 -11.77 -11.41
CA GLU A 34 1.53 -11.40 -10.09
C GLU A 34 0.02 -11.18 -10.10
N TYR A 35 -0.51 -10.53 -11.14
CA TYR A 35 -1.96 -10.34 -11.28
C TYR A 35 -2.72 -11.67 -11.37
N LEU A 36 -2.19 -12.64 -12.12
CA LEU A 36 -2.80 -13.97 -12.23
C LEU A 36 -2.71 -14.74 -10.92
N ARG A 37 -1.53 -14.76 -10.30
CA ARG A 37 -1.30 -15.40 -9.00
C ARG A 37 -2.28 -14.89 -7.94
N ARG A 38 -2.40 -13.56 -7.82
CA ARG A 38 -3.32 -12.94 -6.86
C ARG A 38 -4.78 -13.13 -7.22
N ALA A 39 -5.11 -13.23 -8.50
CA ALA A 39 -6.47 -13.51 -8.93
C ALA A 39 -6.88 -14.95 -8.60
N GLU A 40 -5.94 -15.89 -8.66
CA GLU A 40 -6.10 -17.27 -8.18
C GLU A 40 -6.23 -17.30 -6.64
N GLU A 41 -5.37 -16.58 -5.91
CA GLU A 41 -5.47 -16.44 -4.44
C GLU A 41 -6.80 -15.82 -3.98
N ALA A 42 -7.33 -14.89 -4.78
CA ALA A 42 -8.64 -14.27 -4.57
C ALA A 42 -9.83 -15.13 -5.05
N GLU A 43 -9.57 -16.36 -5.50
CA GLU A 43 -10.54 -17.31 -6.07
C GLU A 43 -11.45 -16.70 -7.15
N LEU A 44 -10.93 -15.70 -7.86
CA LEU A 44 -11.68 -15.02 -8.90
C LEU A 44 -11.83 -15.96 -10.10
N ARG A 45 -13.05 -16.00 -10.65
CA ARG A 45 -13.35 -16.77 -11.85
C ARG A 45 -13.83 -15.85 -12.96
N TRP A 46 -13.58 -16.26 -14.19
CA TRP A 46 -14.21 -15.66 -15.35
C TRP A 46 -15.55 -16.34 -15.63
N PRO A 47 -16.64 -15.61 -15.93
CA PRO A 47 -16.73 -14.16 -16.02
C PRO A 47 -16.73 -13.47 -14.65
N LEU A 48 -16.03 -12.33 -14.57
CA LEU A 48 -16.03 -11.53 -13.35
C LEU A 48 -17.44 -10.97 -13.08
N PRO A 49 -17.88 -10.91 -11.82
CA PRO A 49 -19.13 -10.25 -11.45
C PRO A 49 -19.21 -8.80 -11.94
N ALA A 50 -20.40 -8.37 -12.38
CA ALA A 50 -20.62 -7.03 -12.92
C ALA A 50 -20.27 -5.90 -11.94
N TYR A 51 -20.33 -6.17 -10.63
CA TYR A 51 -20.01 -5.20 -9.57
C TYR A 51 -18.51 -4.98 -9.33
N LEU A 52 -17.64 -5.83 -9.90
CA LEU A 52 -16.19 -5.68 -9.80
C LEU A 52 -15.70 -4.78 -10.92
N ASP A 53 -15.49 -3.51 -10.65
CA ASP A 53 -14.79 -2.59 -11.56
C ASP A 53 -13.28 -2.73 -11.49
N ASP A 54 -12.56 -2.21 -12.48
CA ASP A 54 -11.09 -2.28 -12.52
C ASP A 54 -10.46 -1.76 -11.23
N SER A 55 -10.99 -0.68 -10.64
CA SER A 55 -10.50 -0.13 -9.37
C SER A 55 -10.77 -1.04 -8.18
N ARG A 56 -11.92 -1.73 -8.14
CA ARG A 56 -12.24 -2.67 -7.05
C ARG A 56 -11.41 -3.93 -7.17
N LEU A 57 -11.23 -4.41 -8.39
CA LEU A 57 -10.37 -5.54 -8.71
C LEU A 57 -8.92 -5.24 -8.35
N GLU A 58 -8.43 -4.05 -8.67
CA GLU A 58 -7.08 -3.60 -8.30
C GLU A 58 -6.92 -3.53 -6.78
N ARG A 59 -7.91 -3.03 -6.02
CA ARG A 59 -7.89 -3.05 -4.54
C ARG A 59 -7.95 -4.45 -3.95
N LEU A 60 -8.64 -5.38 -4.61
CA LEU A 60 -8.80 -6.76 -4.14
C LEU A 60 -7.53 -7.58 -4.42
N LEU A 61 -6.90 -7.38 -5.58
CA LEU A 61 -5.63 -8.01 -5.94
C LEU A 61 -4.46 -7.34 -5.22
N PHE A 62 -4.46 -6.02 -5.13
CA PHE A 62 -3.45 -5.23 -4.43
C PHE A 62 -4.15 -4.51 -3.29
N PRO A 63 -4.44 -5.21 -2.18
CA PRO A 63 -4.77 -4.50 -0.97
C PRO A 63 -3.57 -3.61 -0.71
N THR A 64 -3.75 -2.30 -0.88
CA THR A 64 -2.85 -1.33 -0.30
C THR A 64 -2.83 -1.73 1.15
N SER A 65 -1.71 -2.29 1.62
CA SER A 65 -1.53 -2.49 3.05
C SER A 65 -2.00 -1.18 3.66
N PRO A 66 -3.01 -1.19 4.54
CA PRO A 66 -3.25 0.01 5.32
C PRO A 66 -1.88 0.36 5.90
N ASP A 67 -1.53 1.64 5.96
CA ASP A 67 -0.41 2.12 6.75
C ASP A 67 -0.65 1.68 8.21
N LEU A 68 -0.44 0.39 8.49
CA LEU A 68 -0.61 -0.26 9.78
C LEU A 68 0.53 0.17 10.69
N SER A 69 1.62 0.71 10.12
CA SER A 69 2.62 1.50 10.82
C SER A 69 1.99 2.77 11.42
N ALA A 70 1.25 3.54 10.63
CA ALA A 70 0.67 4.82 11.06
C ALA A 70 -0.32 4.69 12.22
N GLN A 71 -1.08 3.59 12.28
CA GLN A 71 -2.13 3.39 13.30
C GLN A 71 -1.71 2.55 14.50
N LYS A 72 -0.68 1.69 14.42
CA LYS A 72 -0.21 0.90 15.57
C LYS A 72 0.84 1.62 16.40
N GLN A 73 1.64 2.48 15.78
CA GLN A 73 2.65 3.27 16.49
C GLN A 73 1.97 4.57 16.90
N GLY A 74 1.60 4.70 18.18
CA GLY A 74 0.83 5.83 18.71
C GLY A 74 1.31 7.16 18.13
N ILE A 75 0.46 7.83 17.34
CA ILE A 75 0.87 9.03 16.61
C ILE A 75 1.31 10.09 17.65
N PRO A 76 2.52 10.68 17.52
CA PRO A 76 2.95 11.73 18.43
C PRO A 76 1.96 12.91 18.40
N ASP A 77 1.62 13.45 19.57
CA ASP A 77 0.77 14.65 19.63
C ASP A 77 1.59 15.87 19.20
N TRP A 78 1.49 16.21 17.90
CA TRP A 78 2.19 17.34 17.30
C TRP A 78 1.85 18.68 17.94
N THR A 79 0.65 18.83 18.49
CA THR A 79 0.23 20.06 19.18
C THR A 79 1.03 20.24 20.46
N ARG A 80 1.20 19.15 21.22
CA ARG A 80 2.02 19.12 22.42
C ARG A 80 3.50 19.34 22.11
N ILE A 81 4.04 18.64 21.11
CA ILE A 81 5.46 18.76 20.67
C ILE A 81 5.77 20.20 20.25
N HIS A 82 4.89 20.83 19.47
CA HIS A 82 5.07 22.22 19.04
C HIS A 82 4.99 23.22 20.20
N GLY A 83 4.19 22.92 21.23
CA GLY A 83 4.15 23.70 22.46
C GLY A 83 5.43 23.59 23.27
N GLU A 84 5.96 22.37 23.41
CA GLU A 84 7.19 22.09 24.19
C GLU A 84 8.44 22.65 23.50
N LEU A 85 8.49 22.68 22.17
CA LEU A 85 9.58 23.31 21.39
C LEU A 85 9.73 24.82 21.60
N LYS A 86 8.72 25.50 22.16
CA LYS A 86 8.81 26.93 22.48
C LYS A 86 9.62 27.20 23.75
N PHE A 87 9.92 26.17 24.55
CA PHE A 87 10.71 26.32 25.77
C PHE A 87 12.20 26.28 25.47
N LYS A 88 12.98 27.11 26.19
CA LYS A 88 14.44 27.15 26.04
C LYS A 88 15.06 25.81 26.41
N GLY A 89 15.82 25.22 25.49
CA GLY A 89 16.55 23.97 25.70
C GLY A 89 15.79 22.71 25.23
N VAL A 90 14.54 22.84 24.79
CA VAL A 90 13.81 21.71 24.20
C VAL A 90 14.21 21.56 22.73
N THR A 91 14.52 20.34 22.33
CA THR A 91 14.85 20.00 20.94
C THR A 91 13.95 18.89 20.45
N LEU A 92 13.72 18.85 19.13
CA LEU A 92 12.92 17.79 18.51
C LEU A 92 13.51 16.39 18.80
N PHE A 93 14.83 16.30 18.95
CA PHE A 93 15.53 15.08 19.36
C PHE A 93 15.15 14.63 20.77
N LEU A 94 15.10 15.56 21.74
CA LEU A 94 14.71 15.26 23.12
C LEU A 94 13.26 14.78 23.18
N LEU A 95 12.35 15.43 22.46
CA LEU A 95 10.94 15.03 22.37
C LEU A 95 10.77 13.66 21.71
N TRP A 96 11.57 13.36 20.69
CA TRP A 96 11.61 12.02 20.09
C TRP A 96 12.12 10.95 21.05
N GLN A 97 13.14 11.25 21.88
CA GLN A 97 13.63 10.32 22.89
C GLN A 97 12.55 9.99 23.93
N GLU A 98 11.82 11.00 24.41
CA GLU A 98 10.69 10.80 25.33
C GLU A 98 9.57 9.99 24.69
N TYR A 99 9.22 10.31 23.44
CA TYR A 99 8.24 9.53 22.66
C TYR A 99 8.64 8.05 22.53
N ARG A 100 9.93 7.76 22.27
CA ARG A 100 10.44 6.39 22.18
C ARG A 100 10.50 5.63 23.50
N GLN A 101 10.59 6.34 24.63
CA GLN A 101 10.52 5.70 25.95
C GLN A 101 9.10 5.18 26.22
N VAL A 102 8.08 5.91 25.78
CA VAL A 102 6.66 5.51 25.92
C VAL A 102 6.26 4.49 24.85
N HIS A 103 6.82 4.61 23.66
CA HIS A 103 6.55 3.73 22.51
C HIS A 103 7.83 3.00 22.09
N SER A 104 8.06 1.82 22.67
CA SER A 104 9.23 0.98 22.37
C SER A 104 9.33 0.59 20.90
N ASP A 105 8.17 0.37 20.26
CA ASP A 105 8.03 0.14 18.82
C ASP A 105 7.68 1.43 18.06
N GLY A 106 7.93 2.61 18.61
CA GLY A 106 7.59 3.89 18.00
C GLY A 106 8.41 4.23 16.74
N TYR A 107 8.01 5.31 16.07
CA TYR A 107 8.68 5.83 14.87
C TYR A 107 10.16 6.20 15.10
N GLN A 108 10.97 6.01 14.06
CA GLN A 108 12.35 6.45 14.05
C GLN A 108 12.47 7.97 13.90
N TYR A 109 13.62 8.52 14.30
CA TYR A 109 13.90 9.95 14.26
C TYR A 109 13.70 10.55 12.87
N SER A 110 14.12 9.84 11.80
CA SER A 110 13.94 10.32 10.42
C SER A 110 12.46 10.49 10.03
N TRP A 111 11.59 9.57 10.48
CA TRP A 111 10.14 9.68 10.26
C TRP A 111 9.56 10.80 11.12
N PHE A 112 10.00 10.92 12.37
CA PHE A 112 9.59 11.95 13.30
C PHE A 112 9.90 13.37 12.79
N CYS A 113 11.08 13.57 12.20
CA CYS A 113 11.46 14.84 11.58
C CYS A 113 10.73 15.12 10.25
N ALA A 114 10.37 14.08 9.49
CA ALA A 114 9.66 14.24 8.22
C ALA A 114 8.17 14.59 8.39
N HIS A 115 7.59 14.22 9.53
CA HIS A 115 6.17 14.43 9.83
C HIS A 115 5.89 15.59 10.81
N TYR A 116 6.93 16.21 11.39
CA TYR A 116 6.85 17.46 12.14
C TYR A 116 6.94 18.67 11.20
#